data_AF-A0A7Y9XWK9-F1
#
_entry.id   AF-A0A7Y9XWK9-F1
#
_cell.length_a   1.000
_cell.length_b   1.000
_cell.length_c   1.000
_cell.angle_alpha   90.00
_cell.angle_beta   90.00
_cell.angle_gamma   90.00
#
_symmetry.space_group_name_H-M   'P 1'
#
loop_
_entity.id
_entity.type
_entity.pdbx_description
1 polymer ?
#
loop_
_entity_poly.entity_id
_entity_poly.type
_entity_poly.pdbx_seq_one_letter_code
_entity_poly.pdbx_strand_id
1 'polypeptide(L)'
;MSDDHAYNRAAKADKDDTRVELAQDRTDMAEDRTVMAVERTYAGWIRTAFGAIAIGLGFRALFGELEPPWLAKVIATVFIALAILLSLNAQHHAVCTLKKMKPQAVELPGKTRIRIIAYCVAVGAALLIAGLWMLNDGDISSASPGPA
;
A
#
# COMPACT_ATOMS: atom_id res chain seq x y z
N MET A 1 -24.46 34.11 52.34
CA MET A 1 -23.01 33.84 52.17
C MET A 1 -22.71 32.35 51.91
N SER A 2 -23.69 31.56 51.43
CA SER A 2 -23.48 30.12 51.12
C SER A 2 -23.56 29.83 49.61
N ASP A 3 -24.09 30.75 48.81
CA ASP A 3 -24.44 30.52 47.40
C ASP A 3 -23.24 30.71 46.45
N ASP A 4 -22.28 31.56 46.83
CA ASP A 4 -21.08 31.81 46.03
C ASP A 4 -20.20 30.56 45.86
N HIS A 5 -20.12 29.70 46.88
CA HIS A 5 -19.33 28.47 46.81
C HIS A 5 -19.97 27.39 45.91
N ALA A 6 -21.30 27.33 45.86
CA ALA A 6 -22.02 26.39 44.99
C ALA A 6 -21.92 26.83 43.53
N TYR A 7 -22.11 28.13 43.27
CA TYR A 7 -21.96 28.72 41.93
C TYR A 7 -20.53 28.51 41.37
N ASN A 8 -19.52 28.77 42.18
CA ASN A 8 -18.11 28.64 41.75
C ASN A 8 -17.71 27.17 41.49
N ARG A 9 -18.34 26.20 42.18
CA ARG A 9 -18.10 24.76 41.95
C ARG A 9 -18.74 24.28 40.65
N ALA A 10 -19.97 24.70 40.36
CA ALA A 10 -20.66 24.38 39.10
C ALA A 10 -19.93 24.99 37.90
N ALA A 11 -19.54 26.26 37.98
CA ALA A 11 -18.75 26.93 36.94
C ALA A 11 -17.36 26.32 36.74
N LYS A 12 -16.76 25.73 37.78
CA LYS A 12 -15.49 25.00 37.67
C LYS A 12 -15.67 23.64 37.00
N ALA A 13 -16.72 22.89 37.35
CA ALA A 13 -17.03 21.60 36.73
C ALA A 13 -17.30 21.74 35.23
N ASP A 14 -18.11 22.74 34.83
CA ASP A 14 -18.39 23.07 33.42
C ASP A 14 -17.11 23.40 32.63
N LYS A 15 -16.22 24.21 33.23
CA LYS A 15 -14.91 24.51 32.64
C LYS A 15 -14.01 23.29 32.54
N ASP A 16 -14.03 22.39 33.51
CA ASP A 16 -13.19 21.20 33.50
C ASP A 16 -13.70 20.18 32.46
N ASP A 17 -15.02 20.03 32.30
CA ASP A 17 -15.62 19.18 31.25
C ASP A 17 -15.30 19.70 29.84
N THR A 18 -15.49 21.01 29.62
CA THR A 18 -15.13 21.68 28.36
C THR A 18 -13.63 21.49 28.03
N ARG A 19 -12.75 21.52 29.04
CA ARG A 19 -11.31 21.31 28.84
C ARG A 19 -10.99 19.87 28.43
N VAL A 20 -11.69 18.90 28.98
CA VAL A 20 -11.51 17.48 28.65
C VAL A 20 -11.97 17.22 27.21
N GLU A 21 -13.14 17.72 26.82
CA GLU A 21 -13.66 17.64 25.46
C GLU A 21 -12.68 18.28 24.45
N LEU A 22 -12.24 19.51 24.73
CA LEU A 22 -11.25 20.20 23.89
C LEU A 22 -9.88 19.48 23.84
N ALA A 23 -9.54 18.68 24.85
CA ALA A 23 -8.32 17.87 24.82
C ALA A 23 -8.49 16.62 23.95
N GLN A 24 -9.68 16.02 23.97
CA GLN A 24 -10.04 14.88 23.11
C GLN A 24 -10.10 15.30 21.64
N ASP A 25 -10.80 16.38 21.31
CA ASP A 25 -10.88 16.91 19.94
C ASP A 25 -9.50 17.20 19.33
N ARG A 26 -8.58 17.75 20.14
CA ARG A 26 -7.19 17.98 19.71
C ARG A 26 -6.43 16.69 19.45
N THR A 27 -6.72 15.65 20.24
CA THR A 27 -6.11 14.32 20.08
C THR A 27 -6.64 13.66 18.80
N ASP A 28 -7.95 13.67 18.59
CA ASP A 28 -8.59 13.07 17.42
C ASP A 28 -8.14 13.78 16.12
N MET A 29 -8.08 15.11 16.14
CA MET A 29 -7.56 15.89 15.01
C MET A 29 -6.06 15.66 14.76
N ALA A 30 -5.28 15.29 15.77
CA ALA A 30 -3.88 14.91 15.60
C ALA A 30 -3.74 13.48 15.02
N GLU A 31 -4.63 12.56 15.42
CA GLU A 31 -4.71 11.20 14.90
C GLU A 31 -5.08 11.21 13.40
N ASP A 32 -6.11 11.97 13.01
CA ASP A 32 -6.55 12.10 11.60
C ASP A 32 -5.43 12.59 10.68
N ARG A 33 -4.65 13.58 11.13
CA ARG A 33 -3.47 14.07 10.38
C ARG A 33 -2.43 13.00 10.20
N THR A 34 -2.25 12.13 11.19
CA THR A 34 -1.29 11.02 11.11
C THR A 34 -1.77 9.96 10.13
N VAL A 35 -3.06 9.64 10.13
CA VAL A 35 -3.67 8.71 9.16
C VAL A 35 -3.49 9.23 7.74
N MET A 36 -3.83 10.49 7.48
CA MET A 36 -3.69 11.12 6.16
C MET A 36 -2.22 11.12 5.67
N ALA A 37 -1.26 11.33 6.58
CA ALA A 37 0.16 11.25 6.26
C ALA A 37 0.58 9.82 5.85
N VAL A 38 0.11 8.80 6.57
CA VAL A 38 0.37 7.39 6.25
C VAL A 38 -0.22 7.00 4.90
N GLU A 39 -1.44 7.44 4.59
CA GLU A 39 -2.09 7.18 3.29
C GLU A 39 -1.30 7.81 2.13
N ARG A 40 -0.80 9.04 2.31
CA ARG A 40 0.05 9.69 1.31
C ARG A 40 1.34 8.91 1.07
N THR A 41 1.99 8.45 2.13
CA THR A 41 3.18 7.61 2.00
C THR A 41 2.82 6.32 1.26
N TYR A 42 1.74 5.63 1.64
CA TYR A 42 1.28 4.43 0.96
C TYR A 42 1.04 4.65 -0.54
N ALA A 43 0.33 5.73 -0.92
CA ALA A 43 0.10 6.09 -2.33
C ALA A 43 1.42 6.36 -3.08
N GLY A 44 2.40 6.98 -2.40
CA GLY A 44 3.75 7.17 -2.92
C GLY A 44 4.46 5.86 -3.27
N TRP A 45 4.33 4.84 -2.42
CA TRP A 45 4.90 3.51 -2.67
C TRP A 45 4.17 2.75 -3.78
N ILE A 46 2.84 2.86 -3.86
CA ILE A 46 2.08 2.23 -4.97
C ILE A 46 2.47 2.85 -6.31
N ARG A 47 2.69 4.16 -6.36
CA ARG A 47 3.20 4.84 -7.56
C ARG A 47 4.56 4.30 -8.00
N THR A 48 5.49 4.07 -7.07
CA THR A 48 6.81 3.51 -7.44
C THR A 48 6.70 2.05 -7.88
N ALA A 49 5.78 1.26 -7.31
CA ALA A 49 5.49 -0.09 -7.78
C ALA A 49 4.99 -0.12 -9.23
N PHE A 50 4.02 0.75 -9.59
CA PHE A 50 3.56 0.86 -10.98
C PHE A 50 4.67 1.34 -11.93
N GLY A 51 5.53 2.26 -11.48
CA GLY A 51 6.71 2.67 -12.24
C GLY A 51 7.65 1.49 -12.54
N ALA A 52 7.92 0.63 -11.54
CA ALA A 52 8.73 -0.57 -11.73
C ALA A 52 8.08 -1.54 -12.73
N ILE A 53 6.76 -1.75 -12.66
CA ILE A 53 6.03 -2.57 -13.65
C ILE A 53 6.17 -1.98 -15.06
N ALA A 54 5.94 -0.67 -15.22
CA ALA A 54 6.04 0.00 -16.52
C ALA A 54 7.45 -0.13 -17.11
N ILE A 55 8.49 0.03 -16.29
CA ILE A 55 9.88 -0.19 -16.70
C ILE A 55 10.09 -1.64 -17.14
N GLY A 56 9.67 -2.62 -16.34
CA GLY A 56 9.80 -4.04 -16.68
C GLY A 56 9.14 -4.41 -18.00
N LEU A 57 7.94 -3.88 -18.26
CA LEU A 57 7.24 -4.05 -19.54
C LEU A 57 7.95 -3.31 -20.69
N GLY A 58 8.46 -2.10 -20.44
CA GLY A 58 9.25 -1.33 -21.39
C GLY A 58 10.52 -2.08 -21.84
N PHE A 59 11.25 -2.70 -20.91
CA PHE A 59 12.40 -3.52 -21.24
C PHE A 59 12.02 -4.76 -22.08
N ARG A 60 10.94 -5.46 -21.75
CA ARG A 60 10.43 -6.58 -22.58
C ARG A 60 10.06 -6.12 -23.99
N ALA A 61 9.47 -4.94 -24.14
CA ALA A 61 9.09 -4.40 -25.44
C ALA A 61 10.29 -3.93 -26.27
N LEU A 62 11.27 -3.26 -25.64
CA LEU A 62 12.46 -2.73 -26.31
C LEU A 62 13.47 -3.83 -26.69
N PHE A 63 13.53 -4.89 -25.89
CA PHE A 63 14.56 -5.93 -25.99
C PHE A 63 13.98 -7.32 -26.26
N GLY A 64 12.71 -7.40 -26.69
CA GLY A 64 12.03 -8.67 -26.98
C GLY A 64 12.70 -9.50 -28.08
N GLU A 65 13.45 -8.86 -28.97
CA GLU A 65 14.19 -9.49 -30.07
C GLU A 65 15.69 -9.68 -29.78
N LEU A 66 16.16 -9.43 -28.55
CA LEU A 66 17.57 -9.67 -28.21
C LEU A 66 17.89 -11.17 -28.28
N GLU A 67 19.01 -11.51 -28.93
CA GLU A 67 19.69 -12.78 -28.70
C GLU A 67 20.59 -12.66 -27.45
N PRO A 68 20.36 -13.42 -26.36
CA PRO A 68 19.37 -14.48 -26.18
C PRO A 68 18.03 -14.00 -25.56
N PRO A 69 16.88 -14.53 -26.03
CA PRO A 69 15.53 -13.99 -25.75
C PRO A 69 15.06 -14.14 -24.30
N TRP A 70 15.74 -14.98 -23.50
CA TRP A 70 15.43 -15.15 -22.08
C TRP A 70 15.92 -13.97 -21.22
N LEU A 71 16.93 -13.21 -21.68
CA LEU A 71 17.54 -12.14 -20.89
C LEU A 71 16.56 -10.98 -20.63
N ALA A 72 15.84 -10.54 -21.67
CA ALA A 72 14.82 -9.51 -21.53
C ALA A 72 13.68 -9.95 -20.59
N LYS A 73 13.36 -11.25 -20.55
CA LYS A 73 12.38 -11.81 -19.61
C LYS A 73 12.88 -11.73 -18.18
N VAL A 74 14.13 -12.13 -17.92
CA VAL A 74 14.71 -12.08 -16.57
C VAL A 74 14.67 -10.66 -16.04
N ILE A 75 15.10 -9.67 -16.83
CA ILE A 75 15.08 -8.26 -16.44
C ILE A 75 13.65 -7.80 -16.14
N ALA A 76 12.69 -8.11 -17.01
CA ALA A 76 11.28 -7.78 -16.78
C ALA A 76 10.74 -8.42 -15.49
N THR A 77 11.04 -9.70 -15.24
CA THR A 77 10.59 -10.40 -14.03
C THR A 77 11.17 -9.81 -12.75
N VAL A 78 12.42 -9.34 -12.78
CA VAL A 78 13.06 -8.68 -11.62
C VAL A 78 12.34 -7.37 -11.29
N PHE A 79 12.05 -6.55 -12.29
CA PHE A 79 11.32 -5.29 -12.09
C PHE A 79 9.88 -5.51 -11.61
N ILE A 80 9.20 -6.54 -12.13
CA ILE A 80 7.84 -6.88 -11.69
C ILE A 80 7.86 -7.48 -10.27
N ALA A 81 8.85 -8.31 -9.92
CA ALA A 81 9.04 -8.81 -8.57
C ALA A 81 9.36 -7.69 -7.57
N LEU A 82 10.16 -6.69 -7.99
CA LEU A 82 10.42 -5.49 -7.20
C LEU A 82 9.12 -4.72 -6.91
N ALA A 83 8.20 -4.61 -7.88
CA ALA A 83 6.89 -3.99 -7.68
C ALA A 83 6.04 -4.73 -6.62
N ILE A 84 6.10 -6.06 -6.60
CA ILE A 84 5.45 -6.89 -5.57
C ILE A 84 6.06 -6.56 -4.19
N LEU A 85 7.40 -6.55 -4.09
CA LEU A 85 8.09 -6.24 -2.83
C LEU A 85 7.78 -4.82 -2.33
N LEU A 86 7.74 -3.83 -3.21
CA LEU A 86 7.37 -2.46 -2.86
C LEU A 86 5.93 -2.39 -2.34
N SER A 87 4.99 -3.07 -3.00
CA SER A 87 3.58 -3.10 -2.58
C SER A 87 3.38 -3.78 -1.22
N LEU A 88 4.08 -4.89 -0.98
CA LEU A 88 4.02 -5.62 0.30
C LEU A 88 4.68 -4.85 1.45
N ASN A 89 5.85 -4.24 1.21
CA ASN A 89 6.50 -3.38 2.20
C ASN A 89 5.62 -2.18 2.56
N ALA A 90 5.00 -1.52 1.58
CA ALA A 90 4.06 -0.42 1.81
C ALA A 90 2.91 -0.83 2.74
N GLN A 91 2.33 -2.00 2.50
CA GLN A 91 1.27 -2.54 3.33
C GLN A 91 1.76 -2.83 4.77
N HIS A 92 2.92 -3.49 4.92
CA HIS A 92 3.45 -3.82 6.24
C HIS A 92 3.73 -2.55 7.06
N HIS A 93 4.36 -1.53 6.47
CA HIS A 93 4.62 -0.26 7.13
C HIS A 93 3.34 0.48 7.51
N ALA A 94 2.36 0.57 6.61
CA ALA A 94 1.08 1.23 6.89
C ALA A 94 0.30 0.51 8.00
N VAL A 95 0.20 -0.82 7.94
CA VAL A 95 -0.54 -1.62 8.92
C VAL A 95 0.14 -1.61 10.29
N CYS A 96 1.47 -1.75 10.37
CA CYS A 96 2.19 -1.70 11.64
C CYS A 96 2.09 -0.32 12.31
N THR A 97 2.15 0.76 11.53
CA THR A 97 2.04 2.13 12.05
C THR A 97 0.64 2.40 12.58
N LEU A 98 -0.40 2.05 11.81
CA LEU A 98 -1.79 2.23 12.22
C LEU A 98 -2.24 1.28 13.33
N LYS A 99 -1.59 0.10 13.49
CA LYS A 99 -1.89 -0.84 14.58
C LYS A 99 -1.42 -0.33 15.94
N LYS A 100 -0.39 0.52 15.98
CA LYS A 100 0.13 1.10 17.24
C LYS A 100 -0.74 2.26 17.76
N MET A 101 -1.60 2.86 16.94
CA MET A 101 -2.34 4.07 17.32
C MET A 101 -3.64 3.85 18.08
N LYS A 102 -4.40 2.75 17.93
CA LYS A 102 -5.34 2.25 18.99
C LYS A 102 -6.13 0.97 18.63
N PRO A 103 -6.60 0.20 19.65
CA PRO A 103 -7.51 -0.95 19.54
C PRO A 103 -9.01 -0.65 19.77
N GLN A 104 -9.47 0.59 20.02
CA GLN A 104 -10.74 0.81 20.74
C GLN A 104 -11.88 1.54 20.01
N ALA A 105 -11.73 2.14 18.83
CA ALA A 105 -12.83 2.96 18.29
C ALA A 105 -12.83 3.14 16.77
N VAL A 106 -12.41 2.15 16.00
CA VAL A 106 -12.57 2.26 14.55
C VAL A 106 -12.99 0.90 14.00
N GLU A 107 -14.29 0.76 13.70
CA GLU A 107 -14.70 -0.09 12.59
C GLU A 107 -13.88 0.37 11.38
N LEU A 108 -12.86 -0.40 10.97
CA LEU A 108 -11.82 0.03 10.03
C LEU A 108 -12.08 -0.48 8.60
N PRO A 109 -12.97 0.14 7.80
CA PRO A 109 -13.01 -0.13 6.37
C PRO A 109 -11.72 0.35 5.65
N GLY A 110 -10.90 1.22 6.29
CA GLY A 110 -9.64 1.73 5.74
C GLY A 110 -8.50 0.71 5.64
N LYS A 111 -8.33 -0.17 6.64
CA LYS A 111 -7.29 -1.22 6.62
C LYS A 111 -7.51 -2.23 5.48
N THR A 112 -8.79 -2.54 5.23
CA THR A 112 -9.18 -3.45 4.15
C THR A 112 -8.91 -2.84 2.78
N ARG A 113 -9.18 -1.54 2.56
CA ARG A 113 -8.92 -0.86 1.28
C ARG A 113 -7.43 -0.84 0.90
N ILE A 114 -6.55 -0.47 1.83
CA ILE A 114 -5.09 -0.48 1.63
C ILE A 114 -4.61 -1.90 1.26
N ARG A 115 -5.10 -2.91 1.98
CA ARG A 115 -4.74 -4.31 1.74
C ARG A 115 -5.23 -4.83 0.39
N ILE A 116 -6.45 -4.49 -0.02
CA ILE A 116 -7.01 -4.87 -1.33
C ILE A 116 -6.17 -4.28 -2.46
N ILE A 117 -5.82 -2.99 -2.41
CA ILE A 117 -5.01 -2.35 -3.46
C ILE A 117 -3.64 -3.04 -3.59
N ALA A 118 -2.95 -3.29 -2.48
CA ALA A 118 -1.65 -3.98 -2.50
C ALA A 118 -1.76 -5.39 -3.10
N TYR A 119 -2.80 -6.17 -2.73
CA TYR A 119 -3.03 -7.48 -3.32
C TYR A 119 -3.40 -7.43 -4.80
N CYS A 120 -4.23 -6.49 -5.23
CA CYS A 120 -4.56 -6.33 -6.65
C CYS A 120 -3.31 -6.05 -7.48
N VAL A 121 -2.42 -5.17 -7.00
CA VAL A 121 -1.14 -4.88 -7.66
C VAL A 121 -0.24 -6.12 -7.67
N ALA A 122 -0.12 -6.83 -6.54
CA ALA A 122 0.70 -8.03 -6.44
C ALA A 122 0.20 -9.16 -7.35
N VAL A 123 -1.11 -9.42 -7.37
CA VAL A 123 -1.76 -10.42 -8.23
C VAL A 123 -1.61 -10.04 -9.70
N GLY A 124 -1.85 -8.78 -10.06
CA GLY A 124 -1.65 -8.30 -11.43
C GLY A 124 -0.20 -8.46 -11.89
N ALA A 125 0.76 -8.12 -11.04
CA ALA A 125 2.19 -8.35 -11.28
C ALA A 125 2.52 -9.85 -11.45
N ALA A 126 1.97 -10.71 -10.60
CA ALA A 126 2.17 -12.16 -10.72
C ALA A 126 1.56 -12.73 -12.01
N LEU A 127 0.37 -12.26 -12.41
CA LEU A 127 -0.26 -12.64 -13.68
C LEU A 127 0.57 -12.17 -14.88
N LEU A 128 1.17 -10.98 -14.82
CA LEU A 128 2.10 -10.50 -15.85
C LEU A 128 3.32 -11.41 -15.97
N ILE A 129 3.93 -11.82 -14.85
CA ILE A 129 5.02 -12.79 -14.85
C ILE A 129 4.55 -14.11 -15.47
N ALA A 130 3.41 -14.66 -15.04
CA ALA A 130 2.90 -15.92 -15.56
C ALA A 130 2.63 -15.85 -17.08
N GLY A 131 1.99 -14.78 -17.56
CA GLY A 131 1.75 -14.57 -18.99
C GLY A 131 3.05 -14.39 -19.78
N LEU A 132 4.06 -13.75 -19.19
CA LEU A 132 5.38 -13.54 -19.81
C LEU A 132 6.09 -14.86 -20.16
N TRP A 133 5.91 -15.87 -19.31
CA TRP A 133 6.48 -17.20 -19.46
C TRP A 133 5.56 -18.10 -20.29
N MET A 134 4.27 -18.24 -19.93
CA MET A 134 3.32 -19.10 -20.64
C MET A 134 3.13 -18.74 -22.12
N LEU A 135 3.02 -17.45 -22.46
CA LEU A 135 2.79 -17.05 -23.85
C LEU A 135 4.04 -17.27 -24.72
N ASN A 136 5.23 -17.28 -24.11
CA ASN A 136 6.47 -17.50 -24.84
C ASN A 136 6.85 -18.98 -24.91
N ASP A 137 6.43 -19.82 -23.96
CA ASP A 137 6.65 -21.27 -24.04
C ASP A 137 5.91 -21.91 -25.23
N GLY A 138 4.84 -21.25 -25.71
CA GLY A 138 4.14 -21.61 -26.95
C GLY A 138 4.96 -21.42 -28.23
N ASP A 139 6.00 -20.58 -28.22
CA ASP A 139 6.90 -20.36 -29.37
C ASP A 139 8.02 -21.41 -29.45
N ILE A 140 8.28 -22.12 -28.35
CA ILE A 140 9.34 -23.15 -28.25
C ILE A 140 8.82 -24.56 -28.61
N SER A 141 7.50 -24.78 -28.58
CA SER A 141 6.89 -26.07 -28.94
C SER A 141 6.77 -26.29 -30.46
N SER A 142 6.98 -25.27 -31.29
CA SER A 142 6.95 -25.39 -32.76
C SER A 142 8.30 -25.78 -33.37
N ALA A 143 9.40 -25.76 -32.61
CA ALA A 143 10.69 -26.26 -33.04
C ALA A 143 10.79 -27.79 -32.83
N SER A 144 10.01 -28.54 -33.60
CA SER A 144 10.26 -29.97 -33.80
C SER A 144 11.64 -30.14 -34.47
N PRO A 145 12.58 -30.93 -33.91
CA PRO A 145 13.73 -31.38 -34.67
C PRO A 145 13.24 -32.44 -35.67
N GLY A 146 13.01 -32.02 -36.91
CA GLY A 146 12.77 -32.96 -38.01
C GLY A 146 14.03 -33.77 -38.30
N PRO A 147 13.96 -35.11 -38.40
CA PRO A 147 15.11 -35.96 -38.65
C PRO A 147 15.49 -36.05 -40.14
N ALA A 148 16.79 -36.31 -40.35
CA ALA A 148 17.52 -36.67 -41.57
C ALA A 148 18.02 -35.52 -42.46
#